data_AF-A0A6B3BMG7-F1
#
_entry.id   AF-A0A6B3BMG7-F1
#
_cell.length_a   1.000
_cell.length_b   1.000
_cell.length_c   1.000
_cell.angle_alpha   90.00
_cell.angle_beta   90.00
_cell.angle_gamma   90.00
#
_symmetry.space_group_name_H-M   'P 1'
#
loop_
_entity.id
_entity.type
_entity.pdbx_description
1 polymer ?
#
loop_
_entity_poly.entity_id
_entity_poly.type
_entity_poly.pdbx_seq_one_letter_code
_entity_poly.pdbx_strand_id
1 'polypeptide(L)'
;MLLARDAVRGGHVRVDGLTVAAADLRGRFERPHGWAPGFIEVQQGGFTLWNMHTDPDVTITAELLDIAAGSADHPIRGTGVLVGGHGVYNGSGGKLAVTTLRTGEVHADSGIVPQTFDLISGGVFVVSGAEIRQVTNAGTVVTYGANQPVFDNWGDVGTWTVEQPITSHGPSGVGFVQFGSLDLLDVRAPITTMGPGGRGFNLYDGTLQHAVFDSITTHGDGGVGIVVSKPLPLLEIRGDLTTLGGEGYSLYYGVQVPLKAAALDVKQSGSIGTFRSDGGIVTKGDDVITVVIEGEIGEFSAKHGIAAEGAHSDAVHVRGTVPGLDTAEISARDGRKLVRLDTSHPMVHG
;
A
#
# COMPACT_ATOMS: atom_id res chain seq x y z
N MET A 1 16.26 -17.10 -8.53
CA MET A 1 15.01 -16.96 -9.31
C MET A 1 14.52 -18.33 -9.73
N LEU A 2 13.22 -18.56 -9.67
CA LEU A 2 12.53 -19.77 -10.12
C LEU A 2 11.46 -19.33 -11.13
N LEU A 3 11.66 -19.66 -12.41
CA LEU A 3 10.78 -19.23 -13.50
C LEU A 3 10.15 -20.46 -14.15
N ALA A 4 8.83 -20.51 -14.21
CA ALA A 4 8.12 -21.52 -15.00
C ALA A 4 7.73 -20.93 -16.36
N ARG A 5 8.30 -21.50 -17.42
CA ARG A 5 8.05 -21.12 -18.82
C ARG A 5 8.31 -22.30 -19.75
N ASP A 6 7.92 -22.15 -21.02
CA ASP A 6 8.16 -23.11 -22.09
C ASP A 6 7.64 -24.52 -21.75
N ALA A 7 8.53 -25.49 -21.54
CA ALA A 7 8.17 -26.87 -21.25
C ALA A 7 7.69 -27.11 -19.80
N VAL A 8 7.85 -26.14 -18.90
CA VAL A 8 7.44 -26.27 -17.49
C VAL A 8 5.94 -26.00 -17.38
N ARG A 9 5.16 -27.09 -17.33
CA ARG A 9 3.68 -27.04 -17.31
C ARG A 9 3.05 -27.30 -15.94
N GLY A 10 3.86 -27.56 -14.91
CA GLY A 10 3.37 -27.88 -13.57
C GLY A 10 4.52 -28.16 -12.60
N GLY A 11 4.20 -28.21 -11.31
CA GLY A 11 5.15 -28.55 -10.26
C GLY A 11 4.78 -27.96 -8.91
N HIS A 12 5.47 -28.43 -7.88
CA HIS A 12 5.41 -27.87 -6.54
C HIS A 12 6.78 -27.32 -6.14
N VAL A 13 6.81 -26.06 -5.73
CA VAL A 13 8.02 -25.38 -5.26
C VAL A 13 7.93 -25.22 -3.75
N ARG A 14 8.86 -25.85 -3.03
CA ARG A 14 9.03 -25.61 -1.60
C ARG A 14 10.37 -24.94 -1.34
N VAL A 15 10.33 -23.81 -0.65
CA VAL A 15 11.53 -23.09 -0.21
C VAL A 15 11.35 -22.74 1.26
N ASP A 16 12.37 -23.00 2.06
CA ASP A 16 12.34 -22.85 3.52
C ASP A 16 13.69 -22.30 4.00
N GLY A 17 13.66 -21.18 4.73
CA GLY A 17 14.85 -20.57 5.35
C GLY A 17 15.87 -19.99 4.37
N LEU A 18 15.43 -19.50 3.22
CA LEU A 18 16.33 -18.91 2.22
C LEU A 18 16.54 -17.42 2.47
N THR A 19 17.79 -17.00 2.63
CA THR A 19 18.19 -15.59 2.61
C THR A 19 18.94 -15.24 1.34
N VAL A 20 18.42 -14.28 0.57
CA VAL A 20 19.15 -13.67 -0.55
C VAL A 20 19.99 -12.53 -0.02
N ALA A 21 21.29 -12.74 0.18
CA ALA A 21 22.16 -11.75 0.83
C ALA A 21 22.33 -10.45 0.00
N ALA A 22 22.40 -10.57 -1.32
CA ALA A 22 22.52 -9.42 -2.23
C ALA A 22 22.05 -9.80 -3.63
N ALA A 23 21.47 -8.84 -4.34
CA ALA A 23 21.17 -8.94 -5.77
C ALA A 23 21.03 -7.54 -6.39
N ASP A 24 21.34 -7.41 -7.68
CA ASP A 24 21.01 -6.22 -8.47
C ASP A 24 20.22 -6.60 -9.71
N LEU A 25 18.96 -6.16 -9.72
CA LEU A 25 17.92 -6.50 -10.68
C LEU A 25 17.60 -5.33 -11.61
N ARG A 26 18.24 -4.16 -11.45
CA ARG A 26 17.94 -2.96 -12.23
C ARG A 26 18.18 -3.16 -13.73
N GLY A 27 19.12 -4.04 -14.08
CA GLY A 27 19.42 -4.43 -15.46
C GLY A 27 18.50 -5.52 -16.05
N ARG A 28 17.50 -6.02 -15.32
CA ARG A 28 16.56 -7.03 -15.82
C ARG A 28 15.43 -6.34 -16.60
N PHE A 29 15.32 -6.69 -17.88
CA PHE A 29 14.32 -6.12 -18.80
C PHE A 29 13.01 -6.87 -18.81
N GLU A 30 13.03 -8.19 -18.59
CA GLU A 30 11.81 -8.99 -18.52
C GLU A 30 11.11 -8.70 -17.19
N ARG A 31 9.91 -8.12 -17.23
CA ARG A 31 9.21 -7.62 -16.05
C ARG A 31 7.73 -7.96 -16.14
N PRO A 32 7.04 -8.22 -15.01
CA PRO A 32 5.60 -8.17 -14.99
C PRO A 32 5.09 -6.77 -15.31
N HIS A 33 3.95 -6.69 -16.01
CA HIS A 33 3.34 -5.43 -16.42
C HIS A 33 1.95 -5.28 -15.79
N GLY A 34 1.77 -4.12 -15.16
CA GLY A 34 0.64 -3.77 -14.32
C GLY A 34 -0.37 -2.81 -14.93
N TRP A 35 -1.17 -2.25 -14.02
CA TRP A 35 -2.30 -1.34 -14.20
C TRP A 35 -2.06 -0.16 -15.19
N ALA A 36 -3.13 0.24 -15.89
CA ALA A 36 -3.19 1.36 -16.85
C ALA A 36 -3.80 2.63 -16.21
N PRO A 37 -3.28 3.85 -16.47
CA PRO A 37 -3.19 4.40 -17.84
C PRO A 37 -1.77 4.38 -18.46
N GLY A 38 -0.76 3.85 -17.76
CA GLY A 38 0.64 4.12 -18.10
C GLY A 38 1.61 2.93 -18.09
N PHE A 39 1.17 1.70 -18.39
CA PHE A 39 2.04 0.50 -18.49
C PHE A 39 3.12 0.42 -17.41
N ILE A 40 2.72 0.29 -16.13
CA ILE A 40 3.70 0.23 -15.03
C ILE A 40 4.39 -1.14 -15.03
N GLU A 41 5.71 -1.17 -15.14
CA GLU A 41 6.52 -2.37 -15.02
C GLU A 41 7.00 -2.60 -13.59
N VAL A 42 7.12 -3.85 -13.16
CA VAL A 42 7.66 -4.21 -11.83
C VAL A 42 9.08 -4.72 -11.95
N GLN A 43 10.01 -4.11 -11.22
CA GLN A 43 11.36 -4.66 -11.07
C GLN A 43 11.30 -6.05 -10.44
N GLN A 44 12.05 -6.99 -10.99
CA GLN A 44 12.17 -8.33 -10.42
C GLN A 44 12.76 -8.31 -8.99
N GLY A 45 12.50 -9.39 -8.26
CA GLY A 45 12.92 -9.53 -6.87
C GLY A 45 14.25 -10.25 -6.69
N GLY A 46 14.95 -9.96 -5.58
CA GLY A 46 16.08 -10.76 -5.10
C GLY A 46 15.69 -12.23 -4.94
N PHE A 47 14.55 -12.49 -4.30
CA PHE A 47 13.79 -13.71 -4.52
C PHE A 47 12.69 -13.46 -5.56
N THR A 48 12.60 -14.33 -6.56
CA THR A 48 11.53 -14.30 -7.56
C THR A 48 11.04 -15.71 -7.82
N LEU A 49 9.74 -15.96 -7.63
CA LEU A 49 9.01 -17.13 -8.15
C LEU A 49 7.91 -16.64 -9.09
N TRP A 50 8.07 -16.92 -10.38
CA TRP A 50 7.19 -16.36 -11.40
C TRP A 50 6.75 -17.44 -12.39
N ASN A 51 5.45 -17.71 -12.47
CA ASN A 51 4.89 -18.55 -13.53
C ASN A 51 4.58 -17.69 -14.76
N MET A 52 5.49 -17.70 -15.72
CA MET A 52 5.42 -16.87 -16.93
C MET A 52 4.64 -17.52 -18.06
N HIS A 53 4.12 -18.73 -17.86
CA HIS A 53 3.47 -19.50 -18.91
C HIS A 53 2.27 -18.73 -19.48
N THR A 54 2.08 -18.73 -20.80
CA THR A 54 0.96 -18.02 -21.46
C THR A 54 -0.35 -18.81 -21.43
N ASP A 55 -0.25 -20.13 -21.31
CA ASP A 55 -1.40 -21.03 -21.15
C ASP A 55 -2.04 -20.88 -19.76
N PRO A 56 -3.33 -20.47 -19.67
CA PRO A 56 -4.04 -20.30 -18.40
C PRO A 56 -4.28 -21.60 -17.64
N ASP A 57 -4.16 -22.77 -18.29
CA ASP A 57 -4.34 -24.06 -17.62
C ASP A 57 -3.08 -24.50 -16.86
N VAL A 58 -1.95 -23.80 -17.03
CA VAL A 58 -0.69 -24.13 -16.34
C VAL A 58 -0.66 -23.51 -14.96
N THR A 59 -0.66 -24.36 -13.94
CA THR A 59 -0.54 -23.96 -12.53
C THR A 59 0.74 -24.49 -11.92
N ILE A 60 1.50 -23.59 -11.30
CA ILE A 60 2.59 -23.93 -10.39
C ILE A 60 2.08 -23.76 -8.97
N THR A 61 2.37 -24.73 -8.11
CA THR A 61 2.02 -24.63 -6.68
C THR A 61 3.26 -24.31 -5.86
N ALA A 62 3.10 -23.65 -4.70
CA ALA A 62 4.23 -23.38 -3.83
C ALA A 62 3.89 -23.29 -2.34
N GLU A 63 4.91 -23.55 -1.53
CA GLU A 63 4.99 -23.23 -0.10
C GLU A 63 6.35 -22.53 0.15
N LEU A 64 6.29 -21.27 0.60
CA LEU A 64 7.45 -20.41 0.73
C LEU A 64 7.55 -19.95 2.19
N LEU A 65 8.53 -20.45 2.92
CA LEU A 65 8.67 -20.24 4.35
C LEU A 65 9.99 -19.54 4.66
N ASP A 66 9.89 -18.52 5.53
CA ASP A 66 11.02 -17.78 6.08
C ASP A 66 12.01 -17.28 5.01
N ILE A 67 11.47 -16.70 3.93
CA ILE A 67 12.26 -16.06 2.87
C ILE A 67 12.71 -14.68 3.33
N ALA A 68 14.02 -14.41 3.31
CA ALA A 68 14.61 -13.11 3.63
C ALA A 68 15.42 -12.56 2.45
N ALA A 69 15.58 -11.24 2.37
CA ALA A 69 16.28 -10.63 1.24
C ALA A 69 16.94 -9.30 1.62
N GLY A 70 18.25 -9.20 1.39
CA GLY A 70 19.06 -8.03 1.70
C GLY A 70 19.27 -7.82 3.20
N SER A 71 19.99 -6.75 3.53
CA SER A 71 20.14 -6.21 4.88
C SER A 71 20.14 -4.67 4.83
N ALA A 72 20.09 -3.99 5.98
CA ALA A 72 20.18 -2.54 6.03
C ALA A 72 21.44 -1.99 5.33
N ASP A 73 22.60 -2.65 5.49
CA ASP A 73 23.86 -2.25 4.86
C ASP A 73 23.95 -2.64 3.37
N HIS A 74 23.24 -3.70 2.99
CA HIS A 74 23.27 -4.28 1.65
C HIS A 74 21.84 -4.61 1.18
N PRO A 75 21.00 -3.58 0.90
CA PRO A 75 19.66 -3.82 0.40
C PRO A 75 19.70 -4.43 -1.00
N ILE A 76 18.69 -5.23 -1.33
CA ILE A 76 18.48 -5.70 -2.70
C ILE A 76 18.26 -4.50 -3.62
N ARG A 77 19.00 -4.43 -4.73
CA ARG A 77 18.79 -3.40 -5.76
C ARG A 77 17.69 -3.85 -6.72
N GLY A 78 16.44 -3.56 -6.39
CA GLY A 78 15.26 -4.12 -7.05
C GLY A 78 14.14 -4.37 -6.05
N THR A 79 13.25 -5.31 -6.36
CA THR A 79 12.24 -5.79 -5.39
C THR A 79 12.92 -6.75 -4.39
N GLY A 80 12.45 -6.82 -3.15
CA GLY A 80 12.96 -7.82 -2.19
C GLY A 80 12.51 -9.23 -2.55
N VAL A 81 11.21 -9.48 -2.42
CA VAL A 81 10.54 -10.75 -2.73
C VAL A 81 9.42 -10.51 -3.74
N LEU A 82 9.46 -11.21 -4.88
CA LEU A 82 8.43 -11.14 -5.91
C LEU A 82 7.83 -12.52 -6.17
N VAL A 83 6.50 -12.60 -6.16
CA VAL A 83 5.75 -13.81 -6.55
C VAL A 83 4.66 -13.44 -7.54
N GLY A 84 4.44 -14.25 -8.57
CA GLY A 84 3.47 -13.93 -9.63
C GLY A 84 3.06 -15.12 -10.48
N GLY A 85 1.83 -15.05 -11.02
CA GLY A 85 1.44 -15.80 -12.21
C GLY A 85 1.92 -15.09 -13.48
N HIS A 86 1.21 -15.20 -14.61
CA HIS A 86 1.69 -14.68 -15.90
C HIS A 86 2.14 -13.20 -15.84
N GLY A 87 1.56 -12.39 -14.94
CA GLY A 87 2.03 -11.04 -14.67
C GLY A 87 1.63 -10.04 -15.73
N VAL A 88 0.50 -10.29 -16.40
CA VAL A 88 -0.18 -9.34 -17.27
C VAL A 88 -1.47 -8.91 -16.58
N TYR A 89 -1.58 -7.62 -16.29
CA TYR A 89 -2.79 -7.05 -15.69
C TYR A 89 -4.03 -7.27 -16.58
N ASN A 90 -5.12 -7.77 -16.01
CA ASN A 90 -6.33 -8.23 -16.74
C ASN A 90 -6.07 -9.22 -17.90
N GLY A 91 -4.88 -9.84 -17.93
CA GLY A 91 -4.50 -10.84 -18.90
C GLY A 91 -4.71 -12.25 -18.36
N SER A 92 -4.98 -13.20 -19.25
CA SER A 92 -4.98 -14.62 -18.93
C SER A 92 -3.58 -15.21 -19.09
N GLY A 93 -3.22 -16.15 -18.23
CA GLY A 93 -2.03 -16.97 -18.37
C GLY A 93 -1.81 -17.84 -17.13
N GLY A 94 -0.63 -18.45 -17.06
CA GLY A 94 -0.28 -19.40 -16.02
C GLY A 94 -0.44 -18.83 -14.62
N LYS A 95 -0.89 -19.68 -13.70
CA LYS A 95 -1.19 -19.32 -12.31
C LYS A 95 -0.10 -19.75 -11.34
N LEU A 96 0.09 -19.00 -10.27
CA LEU A 96 0.90 -19.40 -9.13
C LEU A 96 0.01 -19.55 -7.89
N ALA A 97 -0.27 -20.79 -7.49
CA ALA A 97 -1.06 -21.08 -6.30
C ALA A 97 -0.14 -21.32 -5.09
N VAL A 98 -0.22 -20.46 -4.08
CA VAL A 98 0.66 -20.49 -2.90
C VAL A 98 -0.17 -20.73 -1.64
N THR A 99 0.17 -21.78 -0.89
CA THR A 99 -0.52 -22.05 0.39
C THR A 99 -0.09 -21.08 1.48
N THR A 100 1.19 -20.77 1.54
CA THR A 100 1.79 -19.83 2.49
C THR A 100 3.01 -19.16 1.87
N LEU A 101 3.05 -17.83 1.95
CA LEU A 101 4.24 -17.01 1.75
C LEU A 101 4.58 -16.35 3.08
N ARG A 102 5.65 -16.81 3.73
CA ARG A 102 6.18 -16.21 4.95
C ARG A 102 7.55 -15.60 4.69
N THR A 103 7.73 -14.32 5.03
CA THR A 103 9.02 -13.64 4.90
C THR A 103 9.65 -13.37 6.26
N GLY A 104 10.96 -13.48 6.33
CA GLY A 104 11.78 -12.89 7.38
C GLY A 104 12.03 -11.41 7.12
N GLU A 105 13.23 -10.95 7.48
CA GLU A 105 13.69 -9.58 7.23
C GLU A 105 13.91 -9.32 5.74
N VAL A 106 13.44 -8.16 5.25
CA VAL A 106 13.59 -7.75 3.85
C VAL A 106 14.00 -6.28 3.75
N HIS A 107 15.12 -6.03 3.08
CA HIS A 107 15.63 -4.70 2.76
C HIS A 107 15.78 -4.55 1.26
N ALA A 108 15.11 -3.56 0.68
CA ALA A 108 15.12 -3.33 -0.76
C ALA A 108 15.30 -1.84 -1.10
N ASP A 109 16.07 -1.55 -2.14
CA ASP A 109 16.27 -0.23 -2.70
C ASP A 109 16.04 -0.33 -4.20
N SER A 110 14.99 0.32 -4.70
CA SER A 110 14.61 0.22 -6.10
C SER A 110 15.71 0.73 -7.05
N GLY A 111 16.54 1.67 -6.59
CA GLY A 111 17.45 2.42 -7.45
C GLY A 111 16.76 3.09 -8.64
N ILE A 112 15.43 3.28 -8.56
CA ILE A 112 14.64 3.99 -9.56
C ILE A 112 14.93 5.48 -9.41
N VAL A 113 15.16 6.16 -10.53
CA VAL A 113 15.34 7.61 -10.54
C VAL A 113 14.02 8.26 -10.12
N PRO A 114 14.00 9.18 -9.13
CA PRO A 114 12.79 9.88 -8.76
C PRO A 114 12.09 10.49 -9.98
N GLN A 115 10.75 10.52 -9.96
CA GLN A 115 9.91 10.99 -11.07
C GLN A 115 9.92 10.07 -12.32
N THR A 116 10.45 8.86 -12.22
CA THR A 116 10.06 7.78 -13.14
C THR A 116 8.60 7.42 -12.83
N PHE A 117 7.76 7.13 -13.82
CA PHE A 117 6.31 6.93 -13.58
C PHE A 117 5.79 5.56 -14.04
N ASP A 118 6.56 4.89 -14.89
CA ASP A 118 6.26 3.63 -15.56
C ASP A 118 7.04 2.45 -14.95
N LEU A 119 7.76 2.67 -13.84
CA LEU A 119 8.54 1.64 -13.17
C LEU A 119 8.32 1.69 -11.66
N ILE A 120 8.06 0.52 -11.09
CA ILE A 120 7.84 0.32 -9.65
C ILE A 120 8.68 -0.87 -9.15
N SER A 121 8.90 -0.89 -7.85
CA SER A 121 9.57 -1.97 -7.11
C SER A 121 8.81 -2.23 -5.81
N GLY A 122 9.23 -3.20 -4.98
CA GLY A 122 8.68 -3.32 -3.64
C GLY A 122 9.58 -4.04 -2.64
N GLY A 123 9.17 -4.04 -1.37
CA GLY A 123 9.72 -4.98 -0.37
C GLY A 123 9.24 -6.39 -0.67
N VAL A 124 7.91 -6.59 -0.61
CA VAL A 124 7.24 -7.82 -1.04
C VAL A 124 6.14 -7.48 -2.04
N PHE A 125 6.20 -8.09 -3.22
CA PHE A 125 5.30 -7.80 -4.34
C PHE A 125 4.56 -9.07 -4.77
N VAL A 126 3.24 -9.04 -4.68
CA VAL A 126 2.36 -10.10 -5.20
C VAL A 126 1.77 -9.63 -6.51
N VAL A 127 2.21 -10.24 -7.60
CA VAL A 127 1.83 -9.88 -8.97
C VAL A 127 0.60 -10.66 -9.42
N SER A 128 -0.14 -10.12 -10.39
CA SER A 128 -1.32 -10.76 -10.98
C SER A 128 -1.08 -12.22 -11.41
N GLY A 129 -2.12 -13.03 -11.28
CA GLY A 129 -2.09 -14.48 -11.51
C GLY A 129 -1.48 -15.29 -10.36
N ALA A 130 -1.03 -14.63 -9.28
CA ALA A 130 -0.78 -15.32 -8.00
C ALA A 130 -2.07 -15.40 -7.18
N GLU A 131 -2.33 -16.60 -6.65
CA GLU A 131 -3.42 -16.90 -5.71
C GLU A 131 -2.77 -17.42 -4.43
N ILE A 132 -2.78 -16.62 -3.36
CA ILE A 132 -2.05 -16.90 -2.11
C ILE A 132 -3.04 -16.98 -0.95
N ARG A 133 -3.13 -18.14 -0.30
CA ARG A 133 -4.05 -18.27 0.84
C ARG A 133 -3.61 -17.41 2.03
N GLN A 134 -2.32 -17.37 2.34
CA GLN A 134 -1.79 -16.65 3.49
C GLN A 134 -0.42 -16.03 3.21
N VAL A 135 -0.30 -14.73 3.40
CA VAL A 135 0.96 -13.99 3.46
C VAL A 135 1.25 -13.63 4.92
N THR A 136 2.48 -13.83 5.37
CA THR A 136 2.93 -13.42 6.70
C THR A 136 4.31 -12.78 6.63
N ASN A 137 4.39 -11.49 6.92
CA ASN A 137 5.68 -10.81 7.09
C ASN A 137 6.06 -10.88 8.56
N ALA A 138 6.95 -11.82 8.87
CA ALA A 138 7.40 -12.12 10.22
C ALA A 138 8.60 -11.30 10.66
N GLY A 139 9.41 -10.84 9.71
CA GLY A 139 10.47 -9.87 9.94
C GLY A 139 10.06 -8.48 9.48
N THR A 140 10.89 -7.49 9.85
CA THR A 140 10.72 -6.12 9.36
C THR A 140 10.94 -6.06 7.85
N VAL A 141 10.23 -5.15 7.19
CA VAL A 141 10.43 -4.86 5.76
C VAL A 141 10.68 -3.37 5.61
N VAL A 142 11.83 -3.05 4.99
CA VAL A 142 12.28 -1.67 4.80
C VAL A 142 12.59 -1.41 3.32
N THR A 143 12.03 -0.34 2.79
CA THR A 143 12.31 0.13 1.43
C THR A 143 12.98 1.50 1.43
N TYR A 144 13.92 1.70 0.51
CA TYR A 144 14.77 2.90 0.49
C TYR A 144 14.61 3.76 -0.78
N GLY A 145 14.14 3.17 -1.88
CA GLY A 145 14.13 3.82 -3.19
C GLY A 145 12.83 4.55 -3.52
N ALA A 146 12.86 5.34 -4.59
CA ALA A 146 11.66 5.97 -5.15
C ALA A 146 10.71 4.92 -5.75
N ASN A 147 9.40 5.20 -5.77
CA ASN A 147 8.35 4.31 -6.27
C ASN A 147 8.49 2.88 -5.75
N GLN A 148 8.69 2.77 -4.44
CA GLN A 148 8.95 1.49 -3.80
C GLN A 148 8.06 1.32 -2.58
N PRO A 149 6.80 0.89 -2.77
CA PRO A 149 6.00 0.40 -1.67
C PRO A 149 6.72 -0.69 -0.87
N VAL A 150 6.48 -0.76 0.44
CA VAL A 150 6.91 -1.91 1.25
C VAL A 150 6.16 -3.15 0.76
N PHE A 151 4.84 -3.03 0.63
CA PHE A 151 3.95 -4.10 0.14
C PHE A 151 3.06 -3.61 -0.99
N ASP A 152 2.97 -4.43 -2.05
CA ASP A 152 2.07 -4.17 -3.17
C ASP A 152 1.39 -5.47 -3.62
N ASN A 153 0.06 -5.45 -3.67
CA ASN A 153 -0.77 -6.60 -3.99
C ASN A 153 -1.61 -6.36 -5.24
N TRP A 154 -1.25 -7.04 -6.32
CA TRP A 154 -1.98 -7.13 -7.59
C TRP A 154 -2.61 -8.51 -7.81
N GLY A 155 -2.38 -9.47 -6.90
CA GLY A 155 -2.87 -10.84 -6.98
C GLY A 155 -4.16 -11.06 -6.20
N ASP A 156 -4.46 -12.33 -5.94
CA ASP A 156 -5.55 -12.77 -5.07
C ASP A 156 -4.96 -13.31 -3.77
N VAL A 157 -5.27 -12.69 -2.64
CA VAL A 157 -4.71 -13.04 -1.34
C VAL A 157 -5.83 -13.27 -0.32
N GLY A 158 -5.85 -14.41 0.37
CA GLY A 158 -6.83 -14.62 1.45
C GLY A 158 -6.55 -13.72 2.64
N THR A 159 -5.42 -13.95 3.32
CA THR A 159 -5.02 -13.15 4.49
C THR A 159 -3.60 -12.66 4.38
N TRP A 160 -3.37 -11.39 4.68
CA TRP A 160 -2.05 -10.79 4.78
C TRP A 160 -1.82 -10.29 6.21
N THR A 161 -0.87 -10.89 6.91
CA THR A 161 -0.51 -10.50 8.29
C THR A 161 0.90 -9.91 8.32
N VAL A 162 1.05 -8.76 8.98
CA VAL A 162 2.33 -8.09 9.21
C VAL A 162 2.60 -8.09 10.71
N GLU A 163 3.67 -8.76 11.14
CA GLU A 163 3.96 -8.98 12.56
C GLU A 163 4.98 -7.99 13.14
N GLN A 164 5.76 -7.33 12.29
CA GLN A 164 6.86 -6.43 12.67
C GLN A 164 6.71 -5.05 12.01
N PRO A 165 7.33 -4.00 12.57
CA PRO A 165 7.26 -2.67 11.99
C PRO A 165 7.78 -2.65 10.56
N ILE A 166 7.17 -1.79 9.74
CA ILE A 166 7.61 -1.58 8.35
C ILE A 166 7.95 -0.11 8.11
N THR A 167 8.90 0.13 7.21
CA THR A 167 9.32 1.49 6.90
C THR A 167 9.61 1.70 5.42
N SER A 168 9.11 2.80 4.87
CA SER A 168 9.49 3.28 3.54
C SER A 168 10.20 4.62 3.65
N HIS A 169 11.38 4.77 3.06
CA HIS A 169 12.19 6.00 3.12
C HIS A 169 12.15 6.87 1.85
N GLY A 170 11.88 6.27 0.70
CA GLY A 170 12.00 6.95 -0.59
C GLY A 170 10.77 7.82 -0.94
N PRO A 171 10.93 8.80 -1.85
CA PRO A 171 9.83 9.63 -2.32
C PRO A 171 8.75 8.77 -3.00
N SER A 172 7.49 9.14 -2.80
CA SER A 172 6.33 8.33 -3.22
C SER A 172 6.36 6.89 -2.68
N GLY A 173 7.04 6.69 -1.56
CA GLY A 173 7.08 5.43 -0.84
C GLY A 173 5.77 5.16 -0.09
N VAL A 174 5.31 3.91 -0.10
CA VAL A 174 4.02 3.53 0.50
C VAL A 174 4.18 2.35 1.45
N GLY A 175 3.44 2.32 2.56
CA GLY A 175 3.44 1.16 3.46
C GLY A 175 2.76 -0.05 2.84
N PHE A 176 1.53 0.11 2.38
CA PHE A 176 0.79 -0.97 1.71
C PHE A 176 -0.08 -0.44 0.58
N VAL A 177 -0.02 -1.08 -0.59
CA VAL A 177 -0.84 -0.77 -1.77
C VAL A 177 -1.69 -1.98 -2.16
N GLN A 178 -2.99 -1.76 -2.31
CA GLN A 178 -3.96 -2.77 -2.73
C GLN A 178 -4.58 -2.43 -4.08
N PHE A 179 -4.43 -3.37 -5.03
CA PHE A 179 -5.08 -3.37 -6.35
C PHE A 179 -5.82 -4.68 -6.66
N GLY A 180 -5.37 -5.79 -6.10
CA GLY A 180 -5.95 -7.13 -6.32
C GLY A 180 -7.13 -7.44 -5.40
N SER A 181 -7.30 -8.71 -5.05
CA SER A 181 -8.27 -9.14 -4.04
C SER A 181 -7.57 -9.47 -2.73
N LEU A 182 -8.17 -9.06 -1.62
CA LEU A 182 -7.69 -9.37 -0.28
C LEU A 182 -8.88 -9.53 0.68
N ASP A 183 -8.99 -10.64 1.41
CA ASP A 183 -10.07 -10.75 2.40
C ASP A 183 -9.70 -9.96 3.66
N LEU A 184 -8.53 -10.25 4.25
CA LEU A 184 -8.08 -9.63 5.50
C LEU A 184 -6.64 -9.11 5.40
N LEU A 185 -6.46 -7.82 5.66
CA LEU A 185 -5.17 -7.20 5.99
C LEU A 185 -5.10 -6.98 7.51
N ASP A 186 -4.16 -7.63 8.21
CA ASP A 186 -3.92 -7.46 9.65
C ASP A 186 -2.48 -7.03 9.92
N VAL A 187 -2.29 -5.72 10.07
CA VAL A 187 -1.01 -5.11 10.39
C VAL A 187 -0.92 -4.89 11.90
N ARG A 188 -0.06 -5.66 12.56
CA ARG A 188 0.05 -5.74 14.04
C ARG A 188 1.17 -4.90 14.63
N ALA A 189 1.88 -4.15 13.80
CA ALA A 189 2.98 -3.29 14.18
C ALA A 189 2.96 -1.99 13.36
N PRO A 190 3.65 -0.93 13.80
CA PRO A 190 3.57 0.37 13.16
C PRO A 190 4.02 0.37 11.69
N ILE A 191 3.28 1.14 10.88
CA ILE A 191 3.72 1.58 9.54
C ILE A 191 4.34 2.96 9.67
N THR A 192 5.55 3.15 9.16
CA THR A 192 6.16 4.48 9.01
C THR A 192 6.52 4.73 7.55
N THR A 193 6.07 5.84 6.98
CA THR A 193 6.54 6.27 5.66
C THR A 193 7.17 7.64 5.73
N MET A 194 8.23 7.83 4.95
CA MET A 194 9.02 9.04 4.88
C MET A 194 9.16 9.46 3.42
N GLY A 195 9.28 10.77 3.22
CA GLY A 195 9.53 11.35 1.91
C GLY A 195 8.29 11.99 1.30
N PRO A 196 8.48 12.94 0.36
CA PRO A 196 7.37 13.65 -0.26
C PRO A 196 6.42 12.69 -0.99
N GLY A 197 5.12 12.95 -0.89
CA GLY A 197 4.07 12.11 -1.45
C GLY A 197 3.96 10.72 -0.82
N GLY A 198 4.60 10.48 0.34
CA GLY A 198 4.58 9.19 1.03
C GLY A 198 3.17 8.82 1.52
N ARG A 199 2.84 7.52 1.56
CA ARG A 199 1.50 7.08 1.99
C ARG A 199 1.55 5.91 2.96
N GLY A 200 0.68 5.86 3.96
CA GLY A 200 0.62 4.72 4.88
C GLY A 200 -0.03 3.51 4.21
N PHE A 201 -1.27 3.67 3.76
CA PHE A 201 -2.05 2.63 3.10
C PHE A 201 -2.93 3.19 1.98
N ASN A 202 -2.99 2.49 0.85
CA ASN A 202 -3.89 2.82 -0.26
C ASN A 202 -4.73 1.61 -0.67
N LEU A 203 -6.05 1.81 -0.72
CA LEU A 203 -6.98 0.96 -1.46
C LEU A 203 -7.36 1.68 -2.77
N TYR A 204 -6.61 1.43 -3.83
CA TYR A 204 -6.81 2.08 -5.13
C TYR A 204 -7.77 1.32 -6.03
N ASP A 205 -7.62 0.00 -6.10
CA ASP A 205 -8.53 -0.85 -6.86
C ASP A 205 -8.75 -2.22 -6.19
N GLY A 206 -9.55 -3.05 -6.86
CA GLY A 206 -9.82 -4.42 -6.45
C GLY A 206 -10.78 -4.47 -5.28
N THR A 207 -10.59 -5.48 -4.42
CA THR A 207 -11.47 -5.70 -3.26
C THR A 207 -10.65 -5.89 -1.98
N LEU A 208 -11.16 -5.34 -0.89
CA LEU A 208 -10.65 -5.56 0.46
C LEU A 208 -11.83 -5.64 1.43
N GLN A 209 -12.02 -6.77 2.12
CA GLN A 209 -13.16 -6.93 3.04
C GLN A 209 -12.88 -6.29 4.41
N HIS A 210 -11.67 -6.46 4.93
CA HIS A 210 -11.29 -5.99 6.26
C HIS A 210 -9.83 -5.55 6.31
N ALA A 211 -9.57 -4.35 6.81
CA ALA A 211 -8.23 -3.87 7.11
C ALA A 211 -8.12 -3.47 8.59
N VAL A 212 -7.07 -3.96 9.25
CA VAL A 212 -6.72 -3.61 10.63
C VAL A 212 -5.29 -3.15 10.70
N PHE A 213 -5.08 -2.00 11.33
CA PHE A 213 -3.74 -1.43 11.55
C PHE A 213 -3.48 -1.24 13.03
N ASP A 214 -2.23 -1.48 13.44
CA ASP A 214 -1.72 -1.03 14.73
C ASP A 214 -1.68 0.50 14.76
N SER A 215 -0.76 1.11 14.03
CA SER A 215 -0.63 2.57 13.92
C SER A 215 0.02 2.93 12.59
N ILE A 216 -0.25 4.14 12.11
CA ILE A 216 0.33 4.65 10.87
C ILE A 216 0.87 6.06 11.11
N THR A 217 2.15 6.25 10.80
CA THR A 217 2.77 7.57 10.75
C THR A 217 3.32 7.85 9.37
N THR A 218 2.84 8.92 8.74
CA THR A 218 3.29 9.37 7.43
C THR A 218 4.03 10.70 7.55
N HIS A 219 5.23 10.77 7.00
CA HIS A 219 6.05 11.99 6.96
C HIS A 219 6.29 12.44 5.52
N GLY A 220 6.16 13.74 5.28
CA GLY A 220 6.49 14.37 4.00
C GLY A 220 5.33 15.18 3.44
N ASP A 221 5.69 16.24 2.70
CA ASP A 221 4.72 17.10 2.03
C ASP A 221 3.92 16.32 0.98
N GLY A 222 2.62 16.59 0.90
CA GLY A 222 1.68 15.83 0.08
C GLY A 222 1.49 14.37 0.51
N GLY A 223 1.96 13.99 1.69
CA GLY A 223 1.82 12.63 2.22
C GLY A 223 0.44 12.36 2.82
N VAL A 224 -0.05 11.13 2.69
CA VAL A 224 -1.38 10.75 3.20
C VAL A 224 -1.32 9.49 4.06
N GLY A 225 -1.94 9.49 5.24
CA GLY A 225 -2.00 8.31 6.11
C GLY A 225 -2.72 7.14 5.44
N ILE A 226 -4.00 7.33 5.13
CA ILE A 226 -4.84 6.33 4.46
C ILE A 226 -5.61 6.96 3.30
N VAL A 227 -5.62 6.29 2.15
CA VAL A 227 -6.49 6.62 1.01
C VAL A 227 -7.40 5.44 0.65
N VAL A 228 -8.70 5.71 0.59
CA VAL A 228 -9.72 4.71 0.20
C VAL A 228 -10.45 5.20 -1.07
N SER A 229 -10.29 4.45 -2.16
CA SER A 229 -10.90 4.76 -3.47
C SER A 229 -11.90 3.70 -3.95
N LYS A 230 -12.07 2.62 -3.18
CA LYS A 230 -13.01 1.51 -3.44
C LYS A 230 -13.78 1.16 -2.17
N PRO A 231 -14.85 0.34 -2.28
CA PRO A 231 -15.56 -0.15 -1.10
C PRO A 231 -14.66 -0.96 -0.16
N LEU A 232 -14.72 -0.62 1.13
CA LEU A 232 -14.04 -1.29 2.23
C LEU A 232 -15.04 -1.50 3.38
N PRO A 233 -15.59 -2.70 3.56
CA PRO A 233 -16.60 -2.96 4.59
C PRO A 233 -16.15 -2.59 6.01
N LEU A 234 -14.90 -2.88 6.38
CA LEU A 234 -14.39 -2.60 7.72
C LEU A 234 -12.94 -2.09 7.69
N LEU A 235 -12.72 -0.90 8.27
CA LEU A 235 -11.41 -0.32 8.52
C LEU A 235 -11.24 -0.02 10.02
N GLU A 236 -10.24 -0.64 10.63
CA GLU A 236 -9.92 -0.48 12.05
C GLU A 236 -8.47 -0.02 12.25
N ILE A 237 -8.28 0.95 13.14
CA ILE A 237 -6.97 1.46 13.56
C ILE A 237 -6.91 1.35 15.08
N ARG A 238 -6.01 0.53 15.62
CA ARG A 238 -5.90 0.24 17.06
C ARG A 238 -5.21 1.39 17.83
N GLY A 239 -4.30 2.08 17.17
CA GLY A 239 -3.51 3.20 17.68
C GLY A 239 -3.73 4.45 16.84
N ASP A 240 -2.69 5.25 16.68
CA ASP A 240 -2.80 6.57 16.05
C ASP A 240 -2.66 6.51 14.53
N LEU A 241 -3.36 7.43 13.87
CA LEU A 241 -3.21 7.77 12.46
C LEU A 241 -2.68 9.20 12.36
N THR A 242 -1.37 9.34 12.15
CA THR A 242 -0.70 10.65 12.17
C THR A 242 -0.02 10.96 10.85
N THR A 243 -0.22 12.19 10.36
CA THR A 243 0.50 12.70 9.19
C THR A 243 1.24 14.01 9.52
N LEU A 244 2.52 14.06 9.16
CA LEU A 244 3.42 15.20 9.33
C LEU A 244 3.90 15.69 7.96
N GLY A 245 3.38 16.80 7.48
CA GLY A 245 3.76 17.39 6.20
C GLY A 245 2.74 18.44 5.75
N GLY A 246 3.14 19.31 4.83
CA GLY A 246 2.29 20.32 4.21
C GLY A 246 1.81 19.91 2.82
N GLU A 247 1.69 20.89 1.92
CA GLU A 247 1.42 20.67 0.51
C GLU A 247 2.69 20.29 -0.25
N GLY A 248 2.59 19.27 -1.09
CA GLY A 248 3.71 18.81 -1.92
C GLY A 248 3.24 18.02 -3.13
N TYR A 249 4.15 17.74 -4.05
CA TYR A 249 3.86 16.88 -5.20
C TYR A 249 3.82 15.41 -4.75
N SER A 250 2.73 14.74 -5.07
CA SER A 250 2.59 13.28 -4.93
C SER A 250 2.45 12.65 -6.30
N LEU A 251 2.96 11.43 -6.44
CA LEU A 251 2.59 10.57 -7.55
C LEU A 251 1.20 9.97 -7.26
N TYR A 252 0.24 10.20 -8.15
CA TYR A 252 -1.10 9.62 -8.10
C TYR A 252 -1.42 9.01 -9.46
N TYR A 253 -1.61 7.68 -9.51
CA TYR A 253 -1.81 6.92 -10.77
C TYR A 253 -0.79 7.25 -11.88
N GLY A 254 0.48 7.46 -11.53
CA GLY A 254 1.54 7.77 -12.50
C GLY A 254 1.60 9.25 -12.94
N VAL A 255 0.81 10.14 -12.34
CA VAL A 255 0.82 11.59 -12.63
C VAL A 255 1.22 12.38 -11.38
N GLN A 256 2.08 13.40 -11.54
CA GLN A 256 2.42 14.32 -10.45
C GLN A 256 1.34 15.37 -10.26
N VAL A 257 0.85 15.46 -9.04
CA VAL A 257 -0.23 16.36 -8.66
C VAL A 257 0.09 17.01 -7.31
N PRO A 258 -0.20 18.32 -7.14
CA PRO A 258 -0.05 18.96 -5.85
C PRO A 258 -1.15 18.44 -4.90
N LEU A 259 -0.72 17.82 -3.81
CA LEU A 259 -1.59 17.32 -2.76
C LEU A 259 -1.24 17.96 -1.42
N LYS A 260 -2.27 18.26 -0.65
CA LYS A 260 -2.11 18.57 0.77
C LYS A 260 -1.97 17.28 1.55
N ALA A 261 -1.15 17.31 2.59
CA ALA A 261 -1.07 16.16 3.48
C ALA A 261 -2.41 15.93 4.20
N ALA A 262 -2.74 14.66 4.47
CA ALA A 262 -3.95 14.29 5.20
C ALA A 262 -3.72 13.03 6.04
N ALA A 263 -4.48 12.84 7.10
CA ALA A 263 -4.45 11.60 7.88
C ALA A 263 -5.34 10.53 7.22
N LEU A 264 -6.59 10.88 6.89
CA LEU A 264 -7.56 10.01 6.22
C LEU A 264 -8.19 10.73 5.01
N ASP A 265 -8.22 10.06 3.87
CA ASP A 265 -8.77 10.58 2.61
C ASP A 265 -9.66 9.51 1.94
N VAL A 266 -10.97 9.69 2.05
CA VAL A 266 -11.97 8.83 1.40
C VAL A 266 -12.43 9.52 0.13
N LYS A 267 -11.96 9.02 -1.02
CA LYS A 267 -12.28 9.57 -2.33
C LYS A 267 -13.75 9.38 -2.67
N GLN A 268 -14.24 10.15 -3.63
CA GLN A 268 -15.64 10.08 -4.09
C GLN A 268 -16.08 8.66 -4.52
N SER A 269 -15.18 7.87 -5.11
CA SER A 269 -15.46 6.47 -5.49
C SER A 269 -15.28 5.47 -4.35
N GLY A 270 -14.73 5.89 -3.22
CA GLY A 270 -14.49 5.08 -2.03
C GLY A 270 -15.70 5.06 -1.12
N SER A 271 -15.87 3.94 -0.42
CA SER A 271 -16.81 3.83 0.67
C SER A 271 -16.24 2.98 1.79
N ILE A 272 -16.53 3.35 3.04
CA ILE A 272 -16.20 2.55 4.21
C ILE A 272 -17.49 2.14 4.90
N GLY A 273 -17.72 0.85 5.11
CA GLY A 273 -18.89 0.38 5.85
C GLY A 273 -18.84 0.88 7.30
N THR A 274 -17.81 0.43 8.02
CA THR A 274 -17.51 0.86 9.38
C THR A 274 -16.06 1.31 9.49
N PHE A 275 -15.86 2.53 9.97
CA PHE A 275 -14.56 3.08 10.33
C PHE A 275 -14.43 3.17 11.85
N ARG A 276 -13.35 2.60 12.41
CA ARG A 276 -13.03 2.70 13.84
C ARG A 276 -11.57 3.09 14.04
N SER A 277 -11.35 4.14 14.80
CA SER A 277 -10.03 4.52 15.32
C SER A 277 -10.07 4.50 16.83
N ASP A 278 -9.29 3.62 17.42
CA ASP A 278 -9.06 3.56 18.86
C ASP A 278 -8.08 4.64 19.31
N GLY A 279 -7.13 5.08 18.47
CA GLY A 279 -6.25 6.23 18.73
C GLY A 279 -6.74 7.52 18.06
N GLY A 280 -5.89 8.55 18.10
CA GLY A 280 -6.15 9.86 17.53
C GLY A 280 -5.89 9.92 16.02
N ILE A 281 -6.64 10.77 15.32
CA ILE A 281 -6.43 11.06 13.90
C ILE A 281 -5.89 12.48 13.80
N VAL A 282 -4.61 12.63 13.43
CA VAL A 282 -3.87 13.90 13.64
C VAL A 282 -3.09 14.32 12.40
N THR A 283 -3.16 15.61 12.07
CA THR A 283 -2.19 16.27 11.19
C THR A 283 -1.42 17.36 11.90
N LYS A 284 -0.13 17.50 11.59
CA LYS A 284 0.77 18.49 12.21
C LYS A 284 1.34 19.56 11.28
N GLY A 285 1.15 19.43 9.96
CA GLY A 285 1.58 20.45 9.00
C GLY A 285 0.60 21.62 8.91
N ASP A 286 1.06 22.76 8.41
CA ASP A 286 0.26 23.96 8.21
C ASP A 286 -0.52 23.88 6.88
N ASP A 287 -1.63 24.62 6.78
CA ASP A 287 -2.48 24.73 5.59
C ASP A 287 -3.03 23.38 5.05
N VAL A 288 -3.22 22.39 5.92
CA VAL A 288 -3.70 21.03 5.55
C VAL A 288 -5.10 20.69 6.07
N ILE A 289 -5.58 19.51 5.73
CA ILE A 289 -6.86 18.97 6.21
C ILE A 289 -6.62 17.60 6.86
N THR A 290 -7.05 17.40 8.11
CA THR A 290 -6.80 16.12 8.81
C THR A 290 -7.58 14.96 8.20
N VAL A 291 -8.89 15.15 8.00
CA VAL A 291 -9.79 14.13 7.44
C VAL A 291 -10.58 14.71 6.27
N VAL A 292 -10.50 14.04 5.12
CA VAL A 292 -11.26 14.38 3.91
C VAL A 292 -12.18 13.22 3.55
N ILE A 293 -13.48 13.47 3.48
CA ILE A 293 -14.50 12.46 3.14
C ILE A 293 -15.34 12.99 1.98
N GLU A 294 -14.98 12.59 0.76
CA GLU A 294 -15.72 12.89 -0.46
C GLU A 294 -16.68 11.77 -0.88
N GLY A 295 -16.36 10.53 -0.44
CA GLY A 295 -17.17 9.33 -0.61
C GLY A 295 -18.09 9.09 0.58
N GLU A 296 -18.34 7.81 0.90
CA GLU A 296 -19.31 7.41 1.92
C GLU A 296 -18.65 6.72 3.11
N ILE A 297 -19.15 6.98 4.32
CA ILE A 297 -18.85 6.18 5.51
C ILE A 297 -20.17 5.84 6.20
N GLY A 298 -20.46 4.56 6.39
CA GLY A 298 -21.70 4.07 7.00
C GLY A 298 -21.75 4.32 8.51
N GLU A 299 -20.68 3.97 9.22
CA GLU A 299 -20.49 4.23 10.65
C GLU A 299 -19.09 4.76 10.92
N PHE A 300 -19.00 5.88 11.65
CA PHE A 300 -17.73 6.51 12.00
C PHE A 300 -17.54 6.57 13.52
N SER A 301 -16.39 6.09 14.00
CA SER A 301 -15.97 6.23 15.40
C SER A 301 -14.49 6.58 15.49
N ALA A 302 -14.17 7.66 16.19
CA ALA A 302 -12.81 8.08 16.51
C ALA A 302 -12.72 8.36 18.01
N LYS A 303 -12.24 7.38 18.79
CA LYS A 303 -12.31 7.37 20.25
C LYS A 303 -11.52 8.50 20.91
N HIS A 304 -10.35 8.83 20.37
CA HIS A 304 -9.53 9.96 20.84
C HIS A 304 -9.61 11.18 19.89
N GLY A 305 -10.66 11.23 19.08
CA GLY A 305 -10.98 12.39 18.27
C GLY A 305 -10.08 12.64 17.06
N ILE A 306 -10.31 13.79 16.44
CA ILE A 306 -9.63 14.30 15.25
C ILE A 306 -9.01 15.66 15.59
N ALA A 307 -7.73 15.85 15.26
CA ALA A 307 -7.00 17.08 15.55
C ALA A 307 -6.18 17.60 14.37
N ALA A 308 -6.45 18.87 14.00
CA ALA A 308 -5.57 19.67 13.15
C ALA A 308 -4.68 20.57 14.03
N GLU A 309 -3.40 20.20 14.18
CA GLU A 309 -2.45 20.92 15.06
C GLU A 309 -1.66 22.02 14.35
N GLY A 310 -1.62 22.01 13.02
CA GLY A 310 -0.98 23.04 12.21
C GLY A 310 -1.76 24.35 12.14
N ALA A 311 -1.06 25.43 11.78
CA ALA A 311 -1.69 26.71 11.45
C ALA A 311 -2.57 26.58 10.22
N HIS A 312 -3.65 27.37 10.17
CA HIS A 312 -4.59 27.48 9.05
C HIS A 312 -5.13 26.12 8.52
N SER A 313 -5.11 25.10 9.39
CA SER A 313 -5.49 23.75 9.04
C SER A 313 -6.89 23.42 9.54
N ASP A 314 -7.68 22.78 8.69
CA ASP A 314 -9.03 22.35 9.00
C ASP A 314 -9.00 20.89 9.48
N ALA A 315 -9.84 20.53 10.45
CA ALA A 315 -9.85 19.16 10.98
C ALA A 315 -10.62 18.20 10.06
N VAL A 316 -11.83 18.57 9.63
CA VAL A 316 -12.65 17.68 8.82
C VAL A 316 -13.30 18.42 7.66
N HIS A 317 -13.13 17.88 6.45
CA HIS A 317 -13.90 18.23 5.27
C HIS A 317 -14.77 17.02 4.89
N VAL A 318 -16.08 17.21 4.81
CA VAL A 318 -17.01 16.09 4.55
C VAL A 318 -18.10 16.49 3.56
N ARG A 319 -18.35 15.61 2.59
CA ARG A 319 -19.51 15.66 1.71
C ARG A 319 -20.66 14.86 2.33
N GLY A 320 -21.86 15.44 2.34
CA GLY A 320 -23.04 14.76 2.90
C GLY A 320 -22.99 14.62 4.43
N THR A 321 -23.64 13.59 4.96
CA THR A 321 -23.72 13.29 6.39
C THR A 321 -23.05 11.94 6.66
N VAL A 322 -22.20 11.90 7.69
CA VAL A 322 -21.49 10.70 8.13
C VAL A 322 -21.98 10.34 9.54
N PRO A 323 -22.69 9.22 9.73
CA PRO A 323 -23.17 8.80 11.04
C PRO A 323 -22.03 8.61 12.05
N GLY A 324 -22.17 9.19 13.25
CA GLY A 324 -21.19 9.09 14.34
C GLY A 324 -20.10 10.17 14.31
N LEU A 325 -19.89 10.85 13.19
CA LEU A 325 -18.89 11.93 13.09
C LEU A 325 -19.21 13.12 14.01
N ASP A 326 -20.49 13.41 14.22
CA ASP A 326 -20.99 14.46 15.14
C ASP A 326 -20.73 14.15 16.61
N THR A 327 -20.47 12.89 16.95
CA THR A 327 -20.13 12.44 18.31
C THR A 327 -18.62 12.41 18.58
N ALA A 328 -17.79 12.51 17.54
CA ALA A 328 -16.35 12.54 17.68
C ALA A 328 -15.88 13.89 18.27
N GLU A 329 -14.85 13.86 19.11
CA GLU A 329 -14.16 15.08 19.52
C GLU A 329 -13.38 15.63 18.33
N ILE A 330 -13.64 16.89 17.93
CA ILE A 330 -12.98 17.53 16.81
C ILE A 330 -12.32 18.84 17.27
N SER A 331 -11.04 18.97 16.99
CA SER A 331 -10.23 20.14 17.32
C SER A 331 -9.42 20.63 16.10
N ALA A 332 -9.35 21.96 15.97
CA ALA A 332 -8.49 22.63 15.00
C ALA A 332 -7.83 23.80 15.74
N ARG A 333 -6.50 23.93 15.62
CA ARG A 333 -5.74 24.97 16.33
C ARG A 333 -6.11 26.38 15.87
N ASP A 334 -6.26 26.57 14.57
CA ASP A 334 -6.48 27.87 13.92
C ASP A 334 -7.63 27.82 12.91
N GLY A 335 -7.71 26.76 12.10
CA GLY A 335 -8.76 26.59 11.09
C GLY A 335 -10.10 26.10 11.64
N ARG A 336 -10.92 25.58 10.74
CA ARG A 336 -12.28 25.11 11.02
C ARG A 336 -12.27 23.66 11.47
N LYS A 337 -13.07 23.38 12.50
CA LYS A 337 -13.31 22.01 12.97
C LYS A 337 -14.02 21.17 11.91
N LEU A 338 -15.03 21.72 11.26
CA LEU A 338 -15.84 21.00 10.28
C LEU A 338 -16.21 21.92 9.11
N VAL A 339 -15.93 21.46 7.90
CA VAL A 339 -16.33 22.08 6.64
C VAL A 339 -17.20 21.09 5.88
N ARG A 340 -18.40 21.53 5.48
CA ARG A 340 -19.28 20.74 4.61
C ARG A 340 -18.96 21.09 3.16
N LEU A 341 -18.66 20.08 2.36
CA LEU A 341 -18.39 20.23 0.94
C LEU A 341 -19.73 20.29 0.18
N ASP A 342 -19.91 21.31 -0.65
CA ASP A 342 -21.12 21.45 -1.48
C ASP A 342 -21.22 20.34 -2.53
N THR A 343 -22.44 19.91 -2.84
CA THR A 343 -22.71 18.90 -3.88
C THR A 343 -22.52 19.44 -5.30
N SER A 344 -22.26 20.73 -5.48
CA SER A 344 -22.26 21.44 -6.77
C SER A 344 -20.87 21.71 -7.35
N HIS A 345 -19.79 21.43 -6.62
CA HIS A 345 -18.42 21.55 -7.13
C HIS A 345 -17.60 20.29 -6.76
N PRO A 346 -17.11 19.52 -7.74
CA PRO A 346 -16.04 18.57 -7.45
C PRO A 346 -14.84 19.37 -6.92
N MET A 347 -14.30 18.99 -5.76
CA MET A 347 -12.97 19.44 -5.38
C MET A 347 -12.02 18.79 -6.39
N VAL A 348 -11.37 19.60 -7.22
CA VAL A 348 -10.31 19.11 -8.10
C VAL A 348 -9.09 18.89 -7.21
N HIS A 349 -9.08 17.78 -6.49
CA HIS A 349 -7.86 17.18 -5.99
C HIS A 349 -7.33 16.31 -7.12
N GLY A 350 -6.40 16.89 -7.89
CA GLY A 350 -5.63 16.15 -8.89
C GLY A 350 -4.90 14.99 -8.22
#